data_AF-A0A5K1C216-F1
#
_entry.id   AF-A0A5K1C216-F1
#
_cell.length_a   1.000
_cell.length_b   1.000
_cell.length_c   1.000
_cell.angle_alpha   90.00
_cell.angle_beta   90.00
_cell.angle_gamma   90.00
#
_symmetry.space_group_name_H-M   'P 1'
#
loop_
_entity.id
_entity.type
_entity.pdbx_description
1 polymer ?
#
loop_
_entity_poly.entity_id
_entity_poly.type
_entity_poly.pdbx_seq_one_letter_code
_entity_poly.pdbx_strand_id
1 'polypeptide(L)' 'IFNEINSREMEKINVFKGILGNYVFLGVLLCTVIFQIIIIEYLGTFANTIPLTLPQWIMCILFGFLGMPIAALIKMLPV' A
#
# COMPACT_ATOMS: atom_id res chain seq x y z
N ILE A 1 -0.39 -2.49 0.80
CA ILE A 1 -0.05 -1.15 1.34
C ILE A 1 -1.14 -0.12 1.06
N PHE A 2 -1.28 0.46 -0.15
CA PHE A 2 -2.27 1.53 -0.38
C PHE A 2 -3.73 1.12 -0.14
N ASN A 3 -4.11 -0.10 -0.52
CA ASN A 3 -5.44 -0.63 -0.19
C ASN A 3 -5.66 -0.76 1.33
N GLU A 4 -4.64 -1.19 2.07
CA GLU A 4 -4.71 -1.31 3.53
C GLU A 4 -4.91 0.05 4.21
N ILE A 5 -4.27 1.10 3.68
CA ILE A 5 -4.53 2.50 4.08
C ILE A 5 -5.99 2.87 3.79
N ASN A 6 -6.51 2.54 2.61
CA ASN A 6 -7.88 2.88 2.23
C ASN A 6 -8.96 2.14 3.04
N SER A 7 -8.71 0.87 3.37
CA SER A 7 -9.64 0.00 4.11
C SER A 7 -9.69 0.30 5.60
N ARG A 8 -8.70 1.02 6.15
CA ARG A 8 -8.68 1.45 7.56
C ARG A 8 -9.94 2.25 7.93
N GLU A 9 -10.43 3.07 7.02
CA GLU A 9 -11.63 3.90 7.21
C GLU A 9 -12.50 3.82 5.94
N MET A 10 -13.43 2.86 5.89
CA MET A 10 -14.22 2.62 4.67
C MET A 10 -15.20 3.75 4.34
N GLU A 11 -15.78 4.40 5.35
CA GLU A 11 -16.77 5.48 5.17
C GLU A 11 -16.13 6.86 4.95
N LYS A 12 -14.93 7.08 5.49
CA LYS A 12 -14.27 8.39 5.40
C LYS A 12 -13.42 8.47 4.12
N ILE A 13 -13.54 9.60 3.43
CA ILE A 13 -12.68 9.96 2.30
C ILE A 13 -11.26 10.26 2.79
N ASN A 14 -11.12 10.90 3.94
CA ASN A 14 -9.81 11.21 4.53
C ASN A 14 -9.27 10.02 5.36
N VAL A 15 -8.69 9.06 4.65
CA VAL A 15 -8.10 7.83 5.22
C VAL A 15 -6.79 8.07 5.98
N PHE A 16 -6.12 9.19 5.73
CA PHE A 16 -4.87 9.57 6.41
C PHE A 16 -5.09 10.15 7.81
N LYS A 17 -6.31 10.63 8.11
CA LYS A 17 -6.61 11.22 9.42
C LYS A 17 -6.40 10.19 10.53
N GLY A 18 -5.52 10.53 11.48
CA GLY A 18 -5.23 9.69 12.65
C GLY A 18 -4.38 8.44 12.36
N ILE A 19 -3.81 8.30 11.15
CA ILE A 19 -2.96 7.14 10.82
C ILE A 19 -1.72 7.06 11.72
N LEU A 20 -1.09 8.20 12.01
CA LEU A 20 0.08 8.29 12.89
C LEU A 20 -0.24 8.10 14.38
N GLY A 21 -1.52 8.14 14.76
CA GLY A 21 -1.96 7.88 16.12
C GLY A 21 -2.17 6.40 16.44
N ASN A 22 -2.17 5.52 15.42
CA ASN A 22 -2.32 4.08 15.59
C ASN A 22 -0.98 3.37 15.32
N TYR A 23 -0.21 3.19 16.39
CA TYR A 23 1.12 2.56 16.34
C TYR A 23 1.10 1.12 15.84
N VAL A 24 0.05 0.36 16.14
CA VAL A 24 -0.09 -1.02 15.65
C VAL A 24 -0.27 -1.04 14.14
N PHE A 25 -1.16 -0.19 13.62
CA PHE A 25 -1.38 -0.05 12.18
C PHE A 25 -0.11 0.38 11.45
N LEU A 26 0.60 1.37 11.99
CA LEU A 26 1.87 1.83 11.41
C LEU A 26 2.94 0.73 11.43
N GLY A 27 3.00 -0.05 12.52
CA GLY A 27 3.91 -1.19 12.64
C GLY A 27 3.64 -2.25 11.58
N VAL A 28 2.37 -2.64 11.38
CA VAL A 28 1.99 -3.62 10.34
C VAL A 28 2.33 -3.08 8.94
N LEU A 29 2.04 -1.81 8.67
CA LEU A 29 2.32 -1.18 7.37
C LEU A 29 3.83 -1.11 7.09
N LEU A 30 4.64 -0.83 8.09
CA LEU A 30 6.10 -0.81 7.96
C LEU A 30 6.67 -2.22 7.77
N CYS A 31 6.21 -3.19 8.57
CA CYS A 31 6.63 -4.59 8.45
C CYS A 31 6.28 -5.15 7.07
N THR A 32 5.09 -4.88 6.54
CA THR A 32 4.68 -5.34 5.21
C THR A 32 5.53 -4.75 4.10
N VAL A 33 5.88 -3.45 4.14
CA VAL A 33 6.79 -2.83 3.17
C VAL A 33 8.19 -3.46 3.22
N ILE A 34 8.73 -3.68 4.43
CA ILE A 34 10.05 -4.31 4.60
C ILE A 34 10.05 -5.73 4.03
N PHE A 35 9.05 -6.55 4.38
CA PHE A 35 8.94 -7.90 3.85
C PHE A 35 8.77 -7.90 2.33
N GLN A 36 8.02 -6.96 1.75
CA GLN A 36 7.90 -6.84 0.29
C GLN A 36 9.25 -6.60 -0.38
N ILE A 37 10.07 -5.68 0.16
CA ILE A 37 11.41 -5.43 -0.37
C ILE A 37 12.29 -6.67 -0.24
N ILE A 38 12.29 -7.32 0.92
CA ILE A 38 13.10 -8.52 1.16
C ILE A 38 12.70 -9.63 0.17
N ILE A 39 11.40 -9.86 0.00
CA ILE A 39 10.89 -10.91 -0.88
C ILE A 39 11.28 -10.66 -2.33
N ILE A 40 11.09 -9.42 -2.81
CA ILE A 40 11.33 -9.06 -4.22
C ILE A 40 12.83 -9.11 -4.54
N GLU A 41 13.69 -8.56 -3.68
CA GLU A 41 15.11 -8.40 -3.96
C GLU A 41 15.93 -9.67 -3.64
N TYR A 42 15.56 -10.44 -2.62
CA TYR A 42 16.41 -11.51 -2.08
C TYR A 42 15.81 -12.91 -2.10
N LEU A 43 14.48 -13.06 -2.19
CA LEU A 43 13.83 -14.39 -2.19
C LEU A 43 13.43 -14.87 -3.59
N GLY A 44 14.07 -14.36 -4.65
CA GLY A 44 13.71 -14.65 -6.04
C GLY A 44 13.46 -16.13 -6.37
N THR A 45 14.33 -17.03 -5.92
CA THR A 45 14.20 -18.48 -6.18
C THR A 45 13.07 -19.14 -5.37
N PHE A 46 12.76 -18.62 -4.18
CA PHE A 46 11.71 -19.16 -3.31
C PHE A 46 10.32 -18.62 -3.69
N ALA A 47 10.25 -17.32 -3.97
CA ALA A 47 9.02 -16.61 -4.30
C ALA A 47 8.73 -16.56 -5.81
N ASN A 48 9.60 -17.13 -6.65
CA ASN A 48 9.56 -17.01 -8.11
C ASN A 48 9.48 -15.54 -8.58
N THR A 49 10.28 -14.67 -7.96
CA THR A 49 10.38 -13.24 -8.27
C THR A 49 11.73 -12.91 -8.89
N ILE A 50 11.80 -11.78 -9.60
CA ILE A 50 13.02 -11.21 -10.16
C ILE A 50 13.23 -9.86 -9.48
N PRO A 51 14.46 -9.48 -9.07
CA PRO A 51 14.72 -8.16 -8.51
C PRO A 51 14.25 -7.05 -9.45
N LEU A 52 13.56 -6.04 -8.90
CA LEU A 52 13.03 -4.94 -9.70
C LEU A 52 14.07 -3.83 -9.81
N THR A 53 14.16 -3.24 -10.99
CA THR A 53 14.93 -1.99 -11.16
C THR A 53 14.21 -0.80 -10.51
N LEU A 54 14.95 0.24 -10.14
CA LEU A 54 14.38 1.44 -9.50
C LEU A 54 13.22 2.09 -10.31
N PRO A 55 13.27 2.20 -11.66
CA PRO A 55 12.13 2.67 -12.43
C PRO A 55 10.89 1.77 -12.33
N GLN A 56 11.08 0.44 -12.29
CA GLN A 56 9.98 -0.52 -12.14
C GLN A 56 9.34 -0.41 -10.75
N TRP A 57 10.17 -0.25 -9.70
CA TRP A 57 9.69 0.04 -8.34
C TRP A 57 8.81 1.30 -8.30
N ILE A 58 9.27 2.40 -8.91
CA ILE A 58 8.49 3.64 -8.98
C ILE A 58 7.16 3.41 -9.72
N MET A 59 7.18 2.68 -10.84
CA MET A 59 5.96 2.35 -11.58
C MET A 59 4.98 1.54 -10.72
N CYS A 60 5.44 0.51 -10.00
CA CYS A 60 4.60 -0.28 -9.09
C CYS A 60 3.98 0.59 -7.98
N ILE A 61 4.77 1.48 -7.40
CA ILE A 61 4.29 2.41 -6.37
C ILE A 61 3.24 3.36 -6.95
N LEU A 62 3.48 3.89 -8.16
CA LEU A 62 2.54 4.78 -8.85
C LEU A 62 1.20 4.07 -9.12
N PHE A 63 1.23 2.85 -9.67
CA PHE A 63 0.01 2.07 -9.90
C PHE A 63 -0.75 1.79 -8.59
N GLY A 64 -0.03 1.43 -7.52
CA GLY A 64 -0.64 1.26 -6.21
C GLY A 64 -1.26 2.55 -5.66
N PHE A 65 -0.59 3.68 -5.86
CA PHE A 65 -1.06 5.01 -5.44
C PHE A 65 -2.32 5.43 -6.19
N LEU A 66 -2.41 5.15 -7.50
CA LEU A 66 -3.60 5.45 -8.31
C LEU A 66 -4.87 4.76 -7.78
N GLY A 67 -4.74 3.66 -7.04
CA GLY A 67 -5.85 3.03 -6.33
C GLY A 67 -6.49 3.91 -5.24
N MET A 68 -5.75 4.88 -4.67
CA MET A 68 -6.29 5.77 -3.63
C MET A 68 -7.26 6.83 -4.18
N PRO A 69 -6.95 7.59 -5.25
CA PRO A 69 -7.93 8.44 -5.90
C PRO A 69 -9.19 7.69 -6.34
N ILE A 70 -9.03 6.49 -6.91
CA ILE A 70 -10.17 5.66 -7.34
C ILE A 70 -11.05 5.29 -6.14
N ALA A 71 -10.45 4.83 -5.04
CA ALA A 71 -11.19 4.52 -3.82
C ALA A 71 -11.90 5.75 -3.22
N ALA A 72 -11.27 6.92 -3.27
CA ALA A 72 -11.88 8.17 -2.82
C ALA A 72 -13.11 8.54 -3.67
N LEU A 73 -13.03 8.38 -5.00
CA LEU A 73 -14.15 8.61 -5.91
C LEU A 73 -15.32 7.65 -5.64
N ILE A 74 -15.03 6.37 -5.43
CA ILE A 74 -16.06 5.36 -5.10
C ILE A 74 -16.79 5.74 -3.81
N LYS A 75 -16.06 6.21 -2.78
CA LYS A 75 -16.65 6.65 -1.50
C LYS A 75 -17.51 7.92 -1.62
N MET A 76 -17.43 8.68 -2.72
CA MET A 76 -18.29 9.85 -2.98
C MET A 76 -19.63 9.48 -3.60
N LEU A 77 -19.79 8.25 -4.12
CA LEU A 77 -21.06 7.82 -4.68
C LEU A 77 -22.06 7.55 -3.54
N PRO A 78 -23.21 8.24 -3.51
CA PRO A 78 -24.27 7.92 -2.57
C PRO A 78 -24.88 6.57 -2.96
N VAL A 79 -24.85 5.61 -2.04
CA VAL A 79 -25.60 4.34 -2.14
C VAL A 79 -26.93 4.45 -1.38
#